data_AF-A0A6V7K3F6-F1
#
_entry.id   AF-A0A6V7K3F6-F1
#
_cell.length_a   1.000
_cell.length_b   1.000
_cell.length_c   1.000
_cell.angle_alpha   90.00
_cell.angle_beta   90.00
_cell.angle_gamma   90.00
#
_symmetry.space_group_name_H-M   'P 1'
#
loop_
_entity.id
_entity.type
_entity.pdbx_description
1 polymer ?
#
loop_
_entity_poly.entity_id
_entity_poly.type
_entity_poly.pdbx_seq_one_letter_code
_entity_poly.pdbx_strand_id
1 'polypeptide(L)' 'MEGGELFQRIQDRQDGAFTEREAAEIMFEICIAVKHLHDMNIAHRDLKPENLLYSRL' A
#
# COMPACT_ATOMS: atom_id res chain seq x y z
N MET A 1 -6.69 11.64 -0.57
CA MET A 1 -6.13 11.03 -1.78
C MET A 1 -7.29 10.50 -2.61
N GLU A 2 -7.41 10.88 -3.87
CA GLU A 2 -8.57 10.54 -4.72
C GLU A 2 -8.46 9.17 -5.43
N GLY A 3 -7.32 8.48 -5.27
CA GLY A 3 -7.04 7.20 -5.94
C GLY A 3 -7.63 5.96 -5.27
N GLY A 4 -8.29 6.12 -4.12
CA GLY A 4 -8.94 5.03 -3.39
C GLY A 4 -7.99 4.17 -2.55
N GLU A 5 -8.55 3.18 -1.85
CA GLU A 5 -7.84 2.25 -0.98
C GLU A 5 -7.14 1.15 -1.80
N LEU A 6 -5.95 0.74 -1.32
CA LEU A 6 -5.16 -0.33 -1.92
C LEU A 6 -5.96 -1.62 -2.10
N PHE A 7 -6.65 -2.03 -1.04
CA PHE A 7 -7.39 -3.30 -1.01
C PHE A 7 -8.52 -3.33 -2.03
N GLN A 8 -9.31 -2.26 -2.08
CA GLN A 8 -10.42 -2.12 -3.04
C GLN A 8 -9.91 -2.28 -4.47
N ARG A 9 -8.74 -1.73 -4.79
CA ARG A 9 -8.13 -1.83 -6.12
C ARG A 9 -7.67 -3.23 -6.50
N ILE A 10 -7.18 -4.00 -5.53
CA ILE A 10 -6.82 -5.41 -5.73
C ILE A 10 -8.09 -6.24 -5.99
N GLN A 11 -9.18 -5.96 -5.26
CA GLN A 11 -10.46 -6.66 -5.42
C GLN A 11 -11.19 -6.29 -6.72
N ASP A 12 -11.13 -5.03 -7.15
CA ASP A 12 -11.84 -4.53 -8.34
C ASP A 12 -11.16 -4.90 -9.66
N ARG A 13 -10.02 -5.60 -9.63
CA ARG A 13 -9.40 -6.15 -10.84
C ARG A 13 -10.28 -7.26 -11.40
N GLN A 14 -11.05 -6.92 -12.43
CA GLN A 14 -11.89 -7.86 -13.16
C GLN A 14 -11.07 -8.78 -14.09
N ASP A 15 -9.92 -8.31 -14.59
CA ASP A 15 -9.11 -9.03 -15.59
C ASP A 15 -7.66 -9.18 -15.12
N GLY A 16 -7.33 -10.33 -14.53
CA GLY A 16 -5.97 -10.75 -14.22
C GLY A 16 -5.70 -11.04 -12.74
N ALA A 17 -4.98 -12.13 -12.47
CA ALA A 17 -4.56 -12.46 -11.12
C ALA A 17 -3.59 -11.42 -10.57
N PHE A 18 -3.77 -11.03 -9.31
CA PHE A 18 -2.75 -10.28 -8.57
C PHE A 18 -1.52 -11.16 -8.38
N THR A 19 -0.39 -10.73 -8.93
CA THR A 19 0.82 -11.55 -8.97
C THR A 19 1.72 -11.28 -7.76
N GLU A 20 2.54 -12.26 -7.41
CA GLU A 20 3.56 -12.11 -6.36
C GLU A 20 4.51 -10.93 -6.62
N ARG A 21 4.80 -10.65 -7.91
CA ARG A 21 5.65 -9.52 -8.29
C ARG A 21 5.00 -8.18 -7.92
N GLU A 22 3.71 -8.03 -8.19
CA GLU A 22 2.97 -6.82 -7.85
C GLU A 22 2.83 -6.67 -6.33
N ALA A 23 2.64 -7.78 -5.61
CA ALA A 23 2.65 -7.79 -4.15
C ALA A 23 3.99 -7.29 -3.59
N ALA A 24 5.10 -7.76 -4.15
CA ALA A 24 6.44 -7.34 -3.75
C ALA A 24 6.69 -5.85 -4.02
N GLU A 25 6.22 -5.32 -5.15
CA GLU A 25 6.31 -3.90 -5.50
C GLU A 25 5.54 -3.02 -4.49
N ILE A 26 4.30 -3.40 -4.16
CA ILE A 26 3.49 -2.70 -3.15
C ILE A 26 4.14 -2.77 -1.77
N MET A 27 4.61 -3.95 -1.36
CA MET A 27 5.27 -4.13 -0.06
C MET A 27 6.55 -3.31 0.04
N PHE A 28 7.29 -3.15 -1.05
CA PHE A 28 8.48 -2.31 -1.09
C PHE A 28 8.15 -0.84 -0.80
N GLU A 29 7.10 -0.28 -1.42
CA GLU A 29 6.65 1.10 -1.15
C GLU A 29 6.18 1.28 0.31
N ILE A 30 5.42 0.33 0.83
CA ILE A 30 4.98 0.33 2.25
C ILE A 30 6.21 0.31 3.18
N CYS A 31 7.20 -0.53 2.90
CA CYS A 31 8.41 -0.62 3.70
C CYS A 31 9.23 0.68 3.69
N ILE A 32 9.28 1.39 2.56
CA ILE A 32 9.92 2.71 2.48
C ILE A 32 9.19 3.70 3.40
N ALA A 33 7.86 3.75 3.36
CA ALA A 33 7.08 4.64 4.21
C ALA A 33 7.26 4.32 5.70
N VAL A 34 7.22 3.02 6.07
CA VAL A 34 7.43 2.57 7.45
C VAL A 34 8.85 2.87 7.92
N LYS A 35 9.86 2.65 7.06
CA LYS A 35 11.24 3.01 7.37
C LYS A 35 11.36 4.50 7.67
N HIS A 36 10.74 5.37 6.87
CA HIS A 36 10.76 6.81 7.10
C HIS A 36 10.18 7.18 8.48
N LEU A 37 9.05 6.58 8.87
CA LEU A 37 8.48 6.78 10.21
C LEU A 37 9.44 6.30 11.31
N HIS A 38 10.04 5.12 11.14
CA HIS A 38 10.98 4.56 12.12
C HIS A 38 12.25 5.41 12.25
N ASP A 39 12.77 5.98 11.16
CA ASP A 39 13.91 6.90 11.19
C ASP A 39 13.59 8.19 12.00
N MET A 40 12.30 8.51 12.17
CA MET A 40 11.81 9.62 13.00
C MET A 40 11.37 9.19 14.42
N ASN A 41 11.63 7.94 14.83
CA ASN A 41 11.13 7.34 16.07
C ASN A 41 9.59 7.33 16.18
N ILE A 42 8.89 7.27 15.04
CA ILE A 42 7.43 7.18 14.97
C ILE A 42 7.03 5.74 14.62
N ALA A 43 6.12 5.14 15.41
CA ALA A 43 5.49 3.87 15.06
C ALA A 43 4.10 4.13 14.47
N HIS A 44 3.80 3.55 13.30
CA HIS A 44 2.48 3.71 12.66
C HIS A 44 1.33 3.14 13.51
N ARG A 45 1.56 1.99 14.19
CA ARG A 45 0.64 1.28 15.12
C ARG A 45 -0.67 0.74 14.53
N ASP A 46 -1.12 1.20 13.37
CA ASP A 46 -2.34 0.72 12.70
C ASP A 46 -2.07 0.42 11.22
N LEU A 47 -1.00 -0.34 10.93
CA LEU A 47 -0.65 -0.68 9.55
C LEU A 47 -1.55 -1.81 9.05
N LYS A 48 -2.46 -1.47 8.13
CA LYS A 48 -3.44 -2.37 7.53
C LYS A 48 -3.89 -1.87 6.14
N PRO A 49 -4.43 -2.73 5.28
CA PRO A 49 -4.76 -2.36 3.90
C PRO A 49 -5.67 -1.13 3.74
N GLU A 50 -6.59 -0.91 4.67
CA GLU A 50 -7.56 0.20 4.70
C GLU A 50 -6.88 1.56 4.92
N ASN A 51 -5.69 1.57 5.52
CA ASN A 51 -4.90 2.79 5.77
C ASN A 51 -3.87 3.06 4.66
N LEU A 52 -3.90 2.30 3.57
CA LEU A 52 -3.01 2.47 2.41
C LEU A 52 -3.80 3.02 1.23
N LEU A 53 -3.45 4.24 0.81
CA LEU A 53 -4.19 4.99 -0.20
C LEU A 53 -3.33 5.24 -1.43
N TYR A 54 -3.91 5.09 -2.61
CA TYR A 54 -3.27 5.48 -3.87
C TYR A 54 -3.47 6.98 -4.14
N SER A 55 -2.44 7.64 -4.65
CA SER A 55 -2.58 8.92 -5.35
C SER A 55 -3.06 8.70 -6.79
N ARG A 56 -3.88 9.61 -7.32
CA ARG A 56 -4.00 9.78 -8.77
C ARG A 56 -2.82 10.63 -9.22
N LEU A 57 -2.13 10.20 -10.28
CA LEU A 57 -1.35 11.11 -11.12
C LEU A 57 -2.31 11.83 -12.07
#